data_AF-A0A0F7VZX9-F1
#
_entry.id   AF-A0A0F7VZX9-F1
#
_cell.length_a   1.000
_cell.length_b   1.000
_cell.length_c   1.000
_cell.angle_alpha   90.00
_cell.angle_beta   90.00
_cell.angle_gamma   90.00
#
_symmetry.space_group_name_H-M   'P 1'
#
loop_
_entity.id
_entity.type
_entity.pdbx_description
1 polymer ?
#
loop_
_entity_poly.entity_id
_entity_poly.type
_entity_poly.pdbx_seq_one_letter_code
_entity_poly.pdbx_strand_id
1 'polypeptide(L)'
;MSVDPVLAPDRQSLSAMEEALESMMSRLQDVVAQPRLTQETLIEITSIYNNVAYIFLYLEANDEFVDFERLLPWRDAFHKDPELDRRILEMLLDLRCPDAEAEESRQAYVAQLRAKTEAKDGAVEEELESLLSEAKGVLDDVQRDQAGLLERLGAKTASGSPSAVFYKLSSQVSSPTTRRKLARAWQSARDARLPHLLDLVDRMVAVRRQASAADGHPSVLAETFTKCSVREADVAAFLERYLERAVAAHQELEAEIRHLCPDAGDAPFAHFAHCVRTATSAAKPPMFALDDCLDYIFTVARRVFGLTLTRRAASASQVLTVTVRSEHGEVGHINFDLWDTDSKTIGANHTKGIRNRTDWSGVVQRPVAYVSCRFRRGADGAELITFQNMHSLFHEFGHAVNHLLIRKRISNRSGLEYLPLERLEYLSMWFEKWAYHPDLAQYLSLTPAAEEGLALCRRIKMVEYRRTYLERAVLAALDFDVHRRGDSDLATSFRRLDERFGIGRHCTLGDFPGYFTWPMFVANPGANFAYLFGAADSAQKFSSFHHTPLTELAVDQVPRDLFTPCFDFDAPTPLPDSEALFAFYDTARLYDGTVTGTAGRARNAEEAGARA
;
A
#
# COMPACT_ATOMS: atom_id res chain seq x y z
N MET A 1 31.12 4.68 18.46
CA MET A 1 30.67 6.07 18.24
C MET A 1 29.15 6.04 18.15
N SER A 2 28.45 6.79 19.01
CA SER A 2 27.03 7.04 18.79
C SER A 2 26.92 8.04 17.65
N VAL A 3 26.35 7.62 16.52
CA VAL A 3 26.10 8.53 15.38
C VAL A 3 24.85 9.38 15.63
N ASP A 4 24.14 9.15 16.74
CA ASP A 4 22.97 9.93 17.14
C ASP A 4 23.42 11.25 17.79
N PRO A 5 23.13 12.36 17.11
CA PRO A 5 21.97 13.11 17.53
C PRO A 5 20.93 13.08 16.42
N VAL A 6 19.81 12.39 16.67
CA VAL A 6 18.55 12.64 15.96
C VAL A 6 18.11 14.05 16.35
N LEU A 7 18.70 15.06 15.69
CA LEU A 7 18.22 16.42 15.74
C LEU A 7 16.85 16.38 15.07
N ALA A 8 15.79 16.55 15.87
CA ALA A 8 14.49 16.93 15.32
C ALA A 8 14.70 18.30 14.67
N PRO A 9 14.70 18.41 13.33
CA PRO A 9 15.11 19.65 12.70
C PRO A 9 13.95 20.66 12.75
N ASP A 10 14.04 21.64 13.65
CA ASP A 10 13.13 22.79 13.64
C ASP A 10 13.69 23.91 12.76
N ARG A 11 12.94 24.99 12.51
CA ARG A 11 13.35 26.10 11.61
C ARG A 11 14.68 26.79 11.96
N GLN A 12 15.33 26.48 13.09
CA GLN A 12 16.70 26.91 13.38
C GLN A 12 17.77 25.93 12.81
N SER A 13 17.37 24.87 12.09
CA SER A 13 18.20 23.69 11.77
C SER A 13 18.93 23.68 10.44
N LEU A 14 18.72 24.60 9.49
CA LEU A 14 19.39 24.47 8.17
C LEU A 14 20.91 24.53 8.30
N SER A 15 21.43 25.43 9.13
CA SER A 15 22.87 25.48 9.41
C SER A 15 23.34 24.25 10.19
N ALA A 16 22.54 23.74 11.15
CA ALA A 16 22.89 22.51 11.87
C ALA A 16 22.86 21.26 10.97
N MET A 17 21.95 21.20 9.99
CA MET A 17 21.87 20.16 8.97
C MET A 17 23.06 20.25 8.02
N GLU A 18 23.44 21.47 7.62
CA GLU A 18 24.61 21.72 6.80
C GLU A 18 25.90 21.31 7.51
N GLU A 19 26.07 21.70 8.78
CA GLU A 19 27.18 21.26 9.64
C GLU A 19 27.21 19.73 9.79
N ALA A 20 26.04 19.09 9.93
CA ALA A 20 25.94 17.63 9.98
C ALA A 20 26.33 16.97 8.64
N LEU A 21 25.86 17.52 7.50
CA LEU A 21 26.21 17.04 6.16
C LEU A 21 27.71 17.19 5.90
N GLU A 22 28.29 18.33 6.26
CA GLU A 22 29.72 18.60 6.17
C GLU A 22 30.53 17.62 7.03
N SER A 23 30.13 17.43 8.29
CA SER A 23 30.77 16.48 9.20
C SER A 23 30.71 15.04 8.66
N MET A 24 29.55 14.63 8.13
CA MET A 24 29.37 13.32 7.52
C MET A 24 30.23 13.13 6.27
N MET A 25 30.35 14.15 5.41
CA MET A 25 31.18 14.07 4.21
C MET A 25 32.65 14.00 4.57
N SER A 26 33.11 14.85 5.50
CA SER A 26 34.48 14.79 6.02
C SER A 26 34.80 13.41 6.60
N ARG A 27 33.87 12.83 7.38
CA ARG A 27 34.04 11.50 7.93
C ARG A 27 34.08 10.42 6.84
N LEU A 28 33.22 10.52 5.82
CA LEU A 28 33.21 9.60 4.68
C LEU A 28 34.55 9.65 3.94
N GLN A 29 35.07 10.85 3.68
CA GLN A 29 36.38 11.08 3.06
C GLN A 29 37.52 10.46 3.88
N ASP A 30 37.52 10.64 5.20
CA ASP A 30 38.51 10.01 6.09
C ASP A 30 38.47 8.48 6.02
N VAL A 31 37.27 7.88 5.92
CA VAL A 31 37.09 6.43 5.81
C VAL A 31 37.61 5.92 4.45
N VAL A 32 37.26 6.57 3.34
CA VAL A 32 37.69 6.12 2.00
C VAL A 32 39.17 6.41 1.69
N ALA A 33 39.77 7.33 2.44
CA ALA A 33 41.22 7.61 2.41
C ALA A 33 42.05 6.49 3.08
N GLN A 34 41.44 5.62 3.89
CA GLN A 34 42.15 4.49 4.49
C GLN A 34 42.58 3.48 3.40
N PRO A 35 43.67 2.71 3.63
CA PRO A 35 44.12 1.73 2.65
C PRO A 35 43.12 0.61 2.37
N ARG A 36 42.29 0.25 3.36
CA ARG A 36 41.32 -0.85 3.30
C ARG A 36 40.11 -0.53 4.17
N LEU A 37 38.93 -1.03 3.80
CA LEU A 37 37.78 -1.05 4.69
C LEU A 37 37.86 -2.21 5.67
N THR A 38 37.21 -2.05 6.81
CA THR A 38 36.81 -3.13 7.70
C THR A 38 35.29 -3.30 7.64
N GLN A 39 34.78 -4.32 8.32
CA GLN A 39 33.35 -4.49 8.47
C GLN A 39 32.73 -3.27 9.17
N GLU A 40 33.37 -2.76 10.23
CA GLU A 40 32.90 -1.60 10.98
C GLU A 40 32.83 -0.35 10.11
N THR A 41 33.83 -0.12 9.23
CA THR A 41 33.81 1.04 8.34
C THR A 41 32.81 0.90 7.19
N LEU A 42 32.50 -0.32 6.71
CA LEU A 42 31.36 -0.56 5.81
C LEU A 42 30.04 -0.14 6.49
N ILE A 43 29.84 -0.58 7.74
CA ILE A 43 28.64 -0.23 8.51
C ILE A 43 28.57 1.29 8.75
N GLU A 44 29.70 1.94 8.99
CA GLU A 44 29.79 3.39 9.11
C GLU A 44 29.40 4.12 7.81
N ILE A 45 29.97 3.73 6.66
CA ILE A 45 29.62 4.31 5.35
C ILE A 45 28.11 4.21 5.10
N THR A 46 27.54 3.02 5.27
CA THR A 46 26.11 2.80 5.03
C THR A 46 25.22 3.57 6.02
N SER A 47 25.67 3.76 7.26
CA SER A 47 24.98 4.60 8.25
C SER A 47 25.03 6.09 7.87
N ILE A 48 26.16 6.58 7.35
CA ILE A 48 26.27 7.94 6.80
C ILE A 48 25.24 8.17 5.69
N TYR A 49 25.18 7.27 4.71
CA TYR A 49 24.21 7.38 3.60
C TYR A 49 22.75 7.34 4.07
N ASN A 50 22.42 6.51 5.06
CA ASN A 50 21.07 6.52 5.66
C ASN A 50 20.73 7.87 6.31
N ASN A 51 21.68 8.48 7.02
CA ASN A 51 21.47 9.78 7.66
C ASN A 51 21.34 10.91 6.64
N VAL A 52 22.10 10.86 5.53
CA VAL A 52 21.96 11.81 4.42
C VAL A 52 20.57 11.68 3.79
N ALA A 53 20.12 10.45 3.49
CA ALA A 53 18.79 10.20 2.96
C ALA A 53 17.68 10.68 3.91
N TYR A 54 17.86 10.47 5.21
CA TYR A 54 16.96 10.98 6.25
C TYR A 54 16.84 12.51 6.22
N ILE A 55 17.96 13.23 6.16
CA ILE A 55 17.98 14.70 6.12
C ILE A 55 17.21 15.20 4.89
N PHE A 56 17.52 14.71 3.69
CA PHE A 56 16.86 15.21 2.47
C PHE A 56 15.38 14.87 2.41
N LEU A 57 14.97 13.67 2.85
CA LEU A 57 13.56 13.34 2.89
C LEU A 57 12.81 14.23 3.90
N TYR A 58 13.40 14.52 5.06
CA TYR A 58 12.80 15.42 6.04
C TYR A 58 12.68 16.85 5.50
N LEU A 59 13.70 17.32 4.79
CA LEU A 59 13.71 18.63 4.13
C LEU A 59 12.62 18.72 3.07
N GLU A 60 12.53 17.73 2.19
CA GLU A 60 11.47 17.62 1.17
C GLU A 60 10.07 17.54 1.80
N ALA A 61 9.94 16.91 2.98
CA ALA A 61 8.68 16.88 3.73
C ALA A 61 8.27 18.24 4.32
N ASN A 62 9.24 19.15 4.50
CA ASN A 62 9.06 20.46 5.14
C ASN A 62 9.38 21.61 4.20
N ASP A 63 9.34 21.39 2.89
CA ASP A 63 9.68 22.36 1.84
C ASP A 63 8.89 23.67 1.95
N GLU A 64 7.62 23.62 2.37
CA GLU A 64 6.82 24.82 2.65
C GLU A 64 7.32 25.64 3.84
N PHE A 65 8.02 24.98 4.76
CA PHE A 65 8.48 25.58 6.01
C PHE A 65 9.97 25.93 5.96
N VAL A 66 10.74 25.33 5.05
CA VAL A 66 12.20 25.35 5.01
C VAL A 66 12.68 25.43 3.56
N ASP A 67 13.37 26.52 3.20
CA ASP A 67 14.09 26.62 1.93
C ASP A 67 15.45 25.90 2.03
N PHE A 68 15.51 24.69 1.47
CA PHE A 68 16.70 23.83 1.52
C PHE A 68 17.45 23.75 0.19
N GLU A 69 17.15 24.61 -0.79
CA GLU A 69 17.83 24.59 -2.10
C GLU A 69 19.35 24.69 -1.95
N ARG A 70 19.81 25.49 -0.97
CA ARG A 70 21.24 25.64 -0.65
C ARG A 70 21.93 24.34 -0.22
N LEU A 71 21.17 23.34 0.24
CA LEU A 71 21.69 22.04 0.66
C LEU A 71 21.68 21.00 -0.47
N LEU A 72 20.99 21.25 -1.59
CA LEU A 72 20.96 20.32 -2.73
C LEU A 72 22.35 19.95 -3.28
N PRO A 73 23.35 20.86 -3.31
CA PRO A 73 24.72 20.48 -3.68
C PRO A 73 25.31 19.37 -2.80
N TRP A 74 24.96 19.31 -1.51
CA TRP A 74 25.38 18.19 -0.64
C TRP A 74 24.76 16.87 -1.09
N ARG A 75 23.48 16.86 -1.49
CA ARG A 75 22.83 15.65 -2.03
C ARG A 75 23.59 15.11 -3.23
N ASP A 76 23.95 16.00 -4.14
CA ASP A 76 24.71 15.65 -5.33
C ASP A 76 26.14 15.20 -4.98
N ALA A 77 26.80 15.82 -4.01
CA ALA A 77 28.12 15.39 -3.55
C ALA A 77 28.13 13.97 -2.96
N PHE A 78 27.06 13.56 -2.25
CA PHE A 78 26.95 12.19 -1.74
C PHE A 78 26.51 11.18 -2.81
N HIS A 79 25.56 11.54 -3.68
CA HIS A 79 24.86 10.59 -4.54
C HIS A 79 25.24 10.66 -6.03
N LYS A 80 25.94 11.69 -6.48
CA LYS A 80 26.32 11.92 -7.89
C LYS A 80 27.82 12.19 -8.06
N ASP A 81 28.65 11.55 -7.24
CA ASP A 81 30.11 11.56 -7.38
C ASP A 81 30.62 10.18 -7.86
N PRO A 82 30.89 10.02 -9.18
CA PRO A 82 31.34 8.75 -9.75
C PRO A 82 32.70 8.29 -9.22
N GLU A 83 33.56 9.23 -8.82
CA GLU A 83 34.89 8.91 -8.32
C GLU A 83 34.81 8.35 -6.90
N LEU A 84 33.98 8.94 -6.06
CA LEU A 84 33.65 8.42 -4.74
C LEU A 84 33.00 7.04 -4.84
N ASP A 85 32.01 6.86 -5.72
CA ASP A 85 31.36 5.56 -5.97
C ASP A 85 32.37 4.49 -6.38
N ARG A 86 33.24 4.80 -7.35
CA ARG A 86 34.28 3.89 -7.85
C ARG A 86 35.24 3.52 -6.73
N ARG A 87 35.69 4.49 -5.93
CA ARG A 87 36.59 4.26 -4.81
C ARG A 87 35.97 3.35 -3.76
N ILE A 88 34.72 3.61 -3.36
CA ILE A 88 34.01 2.75 -2.41
C ILE A 88 33.86 1.34 -2.98
N LEU A 89 33.47 1.21 -4.25
CA LEU A 89 33.31 -0.09 -4.92
C LEU A 89 34.61 -0.90 -4.89
N GLU A 90 35.75 -0.32 -5.28
CA GLU A 90 37.06 -0.98 -5.23
C GLU A 90 37.38 -1.51 -3.83
N MET A 91 37.18 -0.69 -2.81
CA MET A 91 37.46 -1.10 -1.43
C MET A 91 36.50 -2.19 -0.94
N LEU A 92 35.22 -2.16 -1.36
CA LEU A 92 34.24 -3.18 -1.02
C LEU A 92 34.54 -4.53 -1.70
N LEU A 93 35.12 -4.52 -2.90
CA LEU A 93 35.51 -5.74 -3.61
C LEU A 93 36.66 -6.47 -2.89
N ASP A 94 37.56 -5.72 -2.24
CA ASP A 94 38.66 -6.25 -1.44
C ASP A 94 38.23 -6.66 -0.01
N LEU A 95 37.13 -6.09 0.50
CA LEU A 95 36.61 -6.40 1.82
C LEU A 95 35.99 -7.81 1.88
N ARG A 96 36.21 -8.51 2.99
CA ARG A 96 35.48 -9.71 3.40
C ARG A 96 34.96 -9.51 4.81
N CYS A 97 33.66 -9.71 5.01
CA CYS A 97 33.04 -9.56 6.31
C CYS A 97 32.92 -10.93 7.01
N PRO A 98 33.45 -11.09 8.24
CA PRO A 98 33.29 -12.32 9.00
C PRO A 98 31.84 -12.62 9.42
N ASP A 99 31.03 -11.58 9.64
CA ASP A 99 29.60 -11.74 9.93
C ASP A 99 28.80 -11.86 8.62
N ALA A 100 27.90 -12.84 8.57
CA ALA A 100 27.10 -13.14 7.40
C ALA A 100 26.18 -12.00 6.97
N GLU A 101 25.57 -11.26 7.91
CA GLU A 101 24.69 -10.14 7.58
C GLU A 101 25.48 -8.92 7.06
N ALA A 102 26.69 -8.70 7.57
CA ALA A 102 27.57 -7.68 7.03
C ALA A 102 28.09 -8.05 5.65
N GLU A 103 28.40 -9.33 5.42
CA GLU A 103 28.82 -9.82 4.11
C GLU A 103 27.68 -9.71 3.10
N GLU A 104 26.45 -10.01 3.50
CA GLU A 104 25.26 -9.79 2.68
C GLU A 104 25.06 -8.29 2.36
N SER A 105 25.17 -7.42 3.37
CA SER A 105 25.14 -5.96 3.18
C SER A 105 26.20 -5.48 2.19
N ARG A 106 27.44 -5.99 2.31
CA ARG A 106 28.55 -5.72 1.39
C ARG A 106 28.21 -6.13 -0.04
N GLN A 107 27.73 -7.36 -0.23
CA GLN A 107 27.37 -7.90 -1.54
C GLN A 107 26.24 -7.10 -2.19
N ALA A 108 25.21 -6.75 -1.42
CA ALA A 108 24.12 -5.90 -1.87
C ALA A 108 24.63 -4.51 -2.28
N TYR A 109 25.56 -3.91 -1.51
CA TYR A 109 26.09 -2.60 -1.84
C TYR A 109 27.00 -2.63 -3.08
N VAL A 110 27.81 -3.68 -3.22
CA VAL A 110 28.60 -3.91 -4.44
C VAL A 110 27.68 -4.03 -5.66
N ALA A 111 26.61 -4.81 -5.56
CA ALA A 111 25.64 -4.94 -6.65
C ALA A 111 25.00 -3.60 -7.01
N GLN A 112 24.63 -2.79 -6.02
CA GLN A 112 24.09 -1.44 -6.22
C GLN A 112 25.09 -0.50 -6.93
N LEU A 113 26.34 -0.45 -6.48
CA LEU A 113 27.37 0.41 -7.07
C LEU A 113 27.79 -0.07 -8.46
N ARG A 114 27.84 -1.39 -8.68
CA ARG A 114 28.03 -1.97 -10.01
C ARG A 114 26.89 -1.62 -10.93
N ALA A 115 25.63 -1.80 -10.52
CA ALA A 115 24.49 -1.39 -11.35
C ALA A 115 24.56 0.11 -11.73
N LYS A 116 25.00 0.96 -10.80
CA LYS A 116 25.21 2.39 -11.01
C LYS A 116 26.37 2.71 -11.99
N THR A 117 27.45 1.93 -11.97
CA THR A 117 28.68 2.18 -12.75
C THR A 117 28.72 1.44 -14.09
N GLU A 118 28.20 0.22 -14.10
CA GLU A 118 28.13 -0.67 -15.27
C GLU A 118 27.03 -0.27 -16.22
N ALA A 119 26.09 0.62 -15.80
CA ALA A 119 24.96 1.11 -16.57
C ALA A 119 24.62 0.14 -17.70
N LYS A 120 24.01 -1.01 -17.34
CA LYS A 120 23.47 -1.98 -18.32
C LYS A 120 22.89 -1.14 -19.43
N ASP A 121 23.35 -1.33 -20.68
CA ASP A 121 23.01 -0.54 -21.86
C ASP A 121 21.61 0.09 -21.66
N GLY A 122 21.59 1.37 -21.26
CA GLY A 122 20.43 1.99 -20.58
C GLY A 122 19.15 1.90 -21.39
N ALA A 123 19.31 1.59 -22.68
CA ALA A 123 18.30 1.24 -23.65
C ALA A 123 17.13 0.40 -23.11
N VAL A 124 17.36 -0.65 -22.30
CA VAL A 124 16.23 -1.47 -21.79
C VAL A 124 15.39 -0.70 -20.76
N GLU A 125 16.05 -0.04 -19.82
CA GLU A 125 15.38 0.77 -18.78
C GLU A 125 14.72 2.00 -19.41
N GLU A 126 15.42 2.70 -20.29
CA GLU A 126 14.91 3.82 -21.08
C GLU A 126 13.71 3.41 -21.95
N GLU A 127 13.74 2.24 -22.59
CA GLU A 127 12.61 1.71 -23.36
C GLU A 127 11.41 1.41 -22.46
N LEU A 128 11.63 0.75 -21.32
CA LEU A 128 10.56 0.49 -20.33
C LEU A 128 9.96 1.77 -19.76
N GLU A 129 10.79 2.77 -19.44
CA GLU A 129 10.35 4.08 -18.96
C GLU A 129 9.57 4.84 -20.05
N SER A 130 10.04 4.79 -21.29
CA SER A 130 9.37 5.39 -22.45
C SER A 130 7.99 4.77 -22.67
N LEU A 131 7.90 3.43 -22.71
CA LEU A 131 6.65 2.69 -22.83
C LEU A 131 5.69 2.97 -21.66
N LEU A 132 6.22 3.00 -20.43
CA LEU A 132 5.43 3.31 -19.24
C LEU A 132 4.87 4.73 -19.29
N SER A 133 5.68 5.70 -19.74
CA SER A 133 5.26 7.09 -19.91
C SER A 133 4.17 7.20 -20.97
N GLU A 134 4.32 6.53 -22.11
CA GLU A 134 3.31 6.48 -23.18
C GLU A 134 2.01 5.83 -22.69
N ALA A 135 2.10 4.70 -21.97
CA ALA A 135 0.93 4.01 -21.40
C ALA A 135 0.18 4.89 -20.38
N LYS A 136 0.91 5.63 -19.52
CA LYS A 136 0.31 6.62 -18.62
C LYS A 136 -0.38 7.75 -19.40
N GLY A 137 0.23 8.23 -20.49
CA GLY A 137 -0.40 9.20 -21.38
C GLY A 137 -1.72 8.69 -21.99
N VAL A 138 -1.80 7.41 -22.37
CA VAL A 138 -3.05 6.78 -22.84
C VAL A 138 -4.09 6.70 -21.73
N LEU A 139 -3.69 6.42 -20.49
CA LEU A 139 -4.60 6.43 -19.33
C LEU A 139 -5.11 7.84 -19.01
N ASP A 140 -4.28 8.87 -19.16
CA ASP A 140 -4.69 10.28 -19.02
C ASP A 140 -5.69 10.69 -20.12
N ASP A 141 -5.49 10.19 -21.36
CA ASP A 141 -6.47 10.32 -22.45
C ASP A 141 -7.81 9.65 -22.07
N VAL A 142 -7.80 8.44 -21.52
CA VAL A 142 -9.00 7.75 -21.04
C VAL A 142 -9.72 8.56 -19.97
N GLN A 143 -8.97 9.10 -18.99
CA GLN A 143 -9.55 9.95 -17.95
C GLN A 143 -10.17 11.22 -18.53
N ARG A 144 -9.55 11.84 -19.53
CA ARG A 144 -10.12 13.00 -20.26
C ARG A 144 -11.38 12.64 -21.03
N ASP A 145 -11.39 11.52 -21.74
CA ASP A 145 -12.55 11.04 -22.50
C ASP A 145 -13.75 10.77 -21.57
N GLN A 146 -13.48 10.17 -20.40
CA GLN A 146 -14.45 9.93 -19.34
C GLN A 146 -14.92 11.22 -18.65
N ALA A 147 -14.03 12.18 -18.38
CA ALA A 147 -14.40 13.49 -17.86
C ALA A 147 -15.31 14.24 -18.85
N GLY A 148 -14.97 14.23 -20.14
CA GLY A 148 -15.80 14.82 -21.18
C GLY A 148 -17.19 14.16 -21.31
N LEU A 149 -17.29 12.84 -21.07
CA LEU A 149 -18.60 12.16 -20.96
C LEU A 149 -19.42 12.72 -19.79
N LEU A 150 -18.81 12.88 -18.62
CA LEU A 150 -19.47 13.41 -17.42
C LEU A 150 -19.91 14.87 -17.60
N GLU A 151 -19.08 15.69 -18.24
CA GLU A 151 -19.39 17.10 -18.54
C GLU A 151 -20.57 17.23 -19.50
N ARG A 152 -20.65 16.40 -20.54
CA ARG A 152 -21.83 16.33 -21.43
C ARG A 152 -23.10 15.91 -20.71
N LEU A 153 -22.97 15.20 -19.59
CA LEU A 153 -24.08 14.82 -18.70
C LEU A 153 -24.37 15.90 -17.62
N GLY A 154 -23.66 17.03 -17.65
CA GLY A 154 -23.83 18.15 -16.73
C GLY A 154 -23.15 17.99 -15.37
N ALA A 155 -22.26 17.00 -15.21
CA ALA A 155 -21.50 16.81 -13.97
C ALA A 155 -20.25 17.71 -13.94
N LYS A 156 -19.91 18.25 -12.76
CA LYS A 156 -18.68 19.01 -12.54
C LYS A 156 -17.52 18.05 -12.25
N THR A 157 -16.47 18.11 -13.06
CA THR A 157 -15.26 17.26 -13.03
C THR A 157 -14.03 17.97 -12.46
N ALA A 158 -14.06 19.31 -12.36
CA ALA A 158 -12.90 20.15 -12.05
C ALA A 158 -12.25 19.94 -10.66
N SER A 159 -12.88 19.21 -9.73
CA SER A 159 -12.39 19.07 -8.34
C SER A 159 -12.22 17.64 -7.84
N GLY A 160 -12.33 16.61 -8.70
CA GLY A 160 -12.16 15.22 -8.28
C GLY A 160 -11.92 14.26 -9.43
N SER A 161 -11.41 13.06 -9.10
CA SER A 161 -11.20 11.98 -10.08
C SER A 161 -12.50 11.68 -10.86
N PRO A 162 -12.44 11.55 -12.21
CA PRO A 162 -13.61 11.21 -13.02
C PRO A 162 -14.37 9.98 -12.49
N SER A 163 -13.66 8.96 -12.01
CA SER A 163 -14.26 7.75 -11.44
C SER A 163 -15.11 8.02 -10.19
N ALA A 164 -14.65 8.94 -9.32
CA ALA A 164 -15.41 9.33 -8.12
C ALA A 164 -16.67 10.12 -8.49
N VAL A 165 -16.58 10.99 -9.49
CA VAL A 165 -17.72 11.75 -10.03
C VAL A 165 -18.74 10.79 -10.67
N PHE A 166 -18.27 9.81 -11.46
CA PHE A 166 -19.11 8.77 -12.05
C PHE A 166 -19.81 7.91 -10.99
N TYR A 167 -19.09 7.47 -9.96
CA TYR A 167 -19.68 6.71 -8.85
C TYR A 167 -20.79 7.51 -8.15
N LYS A 168 -20.53 8.79 -7.84
CA LYS A 168 -21.53 9.68 -7.25
C LYS A 168 -22.75 9.86 -8.15
N LEU A 169 -22.55 10.16 -9.43
CA LEU A 169 -23.62 10.33 -10.41
C LEU A 169 -24.47 9.05 -10.53
N SER A 170 -23.82 7.91 -10.77
CA SER A 170 -24.51 6.61 -10.94
C SER A 170 -25.30 6.19 -9.70
N SER A 171 -24.82 6.53 -8.50
CA SER A 171 -25.54 6.25 -7.24
C SER A 171 -26.89 7.00 -7.14
N GLN A 172 -26.98 8.20 -7.72
CA GLN A 172 -28.15 9.09 -7.64
C GLN A 172 -29.20 8.80 -8.72
N VAL A 173 -28.80 8.15 -9.81
CA VAL A 173 -29.71 7.82 -10.93
C VAL A 173 -30.70 6.74 -10.50
N SER A 174 -31.99 7.09 -10.46
CA SER A 174 -33.06 6.17 -10.03
C SER A 174 -33.44 5.12 -11.07
N SER A 175 -33.39 5.45 -12.37
CA SER A 175 -33.75 4.54 -13.46
C SER A 175 -32.69 3.44 -13.68
N PRO A 176 -33.05 2.14 -13.52
CA PRO A 176 -32.13 1.02 -13.81
C PRO A 176 -31.62 1.03 -15.26
N THR A 177 -32.49 1.31 -16.22
CA THR A 177 -32.10 1.41 -17.64
C THR A 177 -31.08 2.52 -17.88
N THR A 178 -31.24 3.68 -17.23
CA THR A 178 -30.26 4.77 -17.33
C THR A 178 -28.93 4.39 -16.70
N ARG A 179 -28.93 3.71 -15.53
CA ARG A 179 -27.68 3.21 -14.91
C ARG A 179 -26.91 2.26 -15.82
N ARG A 180 -27.59 1.30 -16.47
CA ARG A 180 -26.95 0.40 -17.45
C ARG A 180 -26.37 1.13 -18.64
N LYS A 181 -27.10 2.10 -19.20
CA LYS A 181 -26.61 2.93 -20.32
C LYS A 181 -25.37 3.74 -19.92
N LEU A 182 -25.37 4.32 -18.71
CA LEU A 182 -24.23 5.07 -18.17
C LEU A 182 -23.02 4.16 -17.97
N ALA A 183 -23.18 2.97 -17.39
CA ALA A 183 -22.09 2.01 -17.21
C ALA A 183 -21.49 1.57 -18.55
N ARG A 184 -22.33 1.27 -19.56
CA ARG A 184 -21.85 0.93 -20.90
C ARG A 184 -21.11 2.10 -21.55
N ALA A 185 -21.64 3.32 -21.47
CA ALA A 185 -20.97 4.51 -22.02
C ALA A 185 -19.61 4.76 -21.34
N TRP A 186 -19.53 4.56 -20.02
CA TRP A 186 -18.30 4.68 -19.25
C TRP A 186 -17.24 3.66 -19.68
N GLN A 187 -17.65 2.40 -19.86
CA GLN A 187 -16.79 1.33 -20.39
C GLN A 187 -16.36 1.62 -21.82
N SER A 188 -17.26 2.04 -22.70
CA SER A 188 -16.93 2.38 -24.09
C SER A 188 -15.93 3.54 -24.19
N ALA A 189 -16.02 4.53 -23.29
CA ALA A 189 -15.04 5.63 -23.25
C ALA A 189 -13.63 5.15 -22.90
N ARG A 190 -13.51 4.18 -21.98
CA ARG A 190 -12.23 3.50 -21.69
C ARG A 190 -11.79 2.63 -22.87
N ASP A 191 -12.68 1.78 -23.38
CA ASP A 191 -12.34 0.74 -24.36
C ASP A 191 -11.97 1.31 -25.73
N ALA A 192 -12.36 2.55 -26.03
CA ALA A 192 -11.93 3.27 -27.23
C ALA A 192 -10.40 3.36 -27.37
N ARG A 193 -9.66 3.34 -26.26
CA ARG A 193 -8.18 3.39 -26.23
C ARG A 193 -7.53 2.04 -25.91
N LEU A 194 -8.33 1.01 -25.65
CA LEU A 194 -7.85 -0.29 -25.15
C LEU A 194 -6.85 -0.98 -26.10
N PRO A 195 -7.04 -1.01 -27.44
CA PRO A 195 -6.06 -1.65 -28.32
C PRO A 195 -4.66 -1.05 -28.22
N HIS A 196 -4.55 0.28 -28.10
CA HIS A 196 -3.26 0.96 -27.95
C HIS A 196 -2.64 0.68 -26.58
N LEU A 197 -3.43 0.74 -25.51
CA LEU A 197 -2.93 0.43 -24.17
C LEU A 197 -2.45 -1.02 -24.04
N LEU A 198 -3.16 -1.98 -24.65
CA LEU A 198 -2.74 -3.37 -24.68
C LEU A 198 -1.40 -3.54 -25.41
N ASP A 199 -1.22 -2.94 -26.58
CA ASP A 199 0.05 -2.97 -27.32
C ASP A 199 1.22 -2.49 -26.47
N LEU A 200 1.06 -1.36 -25.77
CA LEU A 200 2.10 -0.80 -24.90
C LEU A 200 2.44 -1.74 -23.74
N VAL A 201 1.43 -2.27 -23.06
CA VAL A 201 1.65 -3.20 -21.93
C VAL A 201 2.29 -4.50 -22.40
N ASP A 202 1.84 -5.06 -23.54
CA ASP A 202 2.41 -6.28 -24.09
C ASP A 202 3.86 -6.09 -24.55
N ARG A 203 4.20 -4.91 -25.09
CA ARG A 203 5.59 -4.52 -25.38
C ARG A 203 6.43 -4.41 -24.11
N MET A 204 5.91 -3.79 -23.04
CA MET A 204 6.61 -3.75 -21.74
C MET A 204 6.89 -5.17 -21.22
N VAL A 205 5.92 -6.08 -21.31
CA VAL A 205 6.09 -7.48 -20.93
C VAL A 205 7.16 -8.16 -21.80
N ALA A 206 7.17 -7.92 -23.11
CA ALA A 206 8.16 -8.47 -24.02
C ALA A 206 9.59 -7.99 -23.70
N VAL A 207 9.77 -6.69 -23.43
CA VAL A 207 11.06 -6.13 -23.03
C VAL A 207 11.54 -6.74 -21.71
N ARG A 208 10.66 -6.90 -20.73
CA ARG A 208 10.99 -7.61 -19.46
C ARG A 208 11.44 -9.04 -19.69
N ARG A 209 10.79 -9.78 -20.60
CA ARG A 209 11.21 -11.15 -20.93
C ARG A 209 12.61 -11.19 -21.54
N GLN A 210 12.92 -10.26 -22.44
CA GLN A 210 14.24 -10.16 -23.05
C GLN A 210 15.31 -9.87 -22.00
N ALA A 211 15.05 -8.91 -21.10
CA ALA A 211 15.94 -8.56 -20.00
C ALA A 211 16.17 -9.75 -19.05
N SER A 212 15.09 -10.40 -18.61
CA SER A 212 15.14 -11.55 -17.70
C SER A 212 15.90 -12.74 -18.32
N ALA A 213 15.68 -13.01 -19.61
CA ALA A 213 16.41 -14.05 -20.34
C ALA A 213 17.89 -13.71 -20.52
N ALA A 214 18.24 -12.45 -20.74
CA ALA A 214 19.64 -11.99 -20.81
C ALA A 214 20.37 -12.15 -19.46
N ASP A 215 19.64 -12.00 -18.36
CA ASP A 215 20.14 -12.27 -17.00
C ASP A 215 20.15 -13.76 -16.63
N GLY A 216 19.75 -14.65 -17.55
CA GLY A 216 19.82 -16.10 -17.39
C GLY A 216 18.62 -16.73 -16.66
N HIS A 217 17.56 -15.96 -16.42
CA HIS A 217 16.34 -16.47 -15.82
C HIS A 217 15.42 -17.13 -16.88
N PRO A 218 14.71 -18.23 -16.53
CA PRO A 218 13.84 -18.92 -17.48
C PRO A 218 12.53 -18.17 -17.78
N SER A 219 12.14 -17.23 -16.92
CA SER A 219 11.00 -16.34 -17.10
C SER A 219 11.12 -15.13 -16.17
N VAL A 220 10.37 -14.06 -16.47
CA VAL A 220 10.26 -12.89 -15.59
C VAL A 220 9.76 -13.30 -14.21
N LEU A 221 8.80 -14.24 -14.15
CA LEU A 221 8.32 -14.75 -12.88
C LEU A 221 9.43 -15.47 -12.09
N ALA A 222 10.26 -16.28 -12.74
CA ALA A 222 11.34 -16.99 -12.07
C ALA A 222 12.39 -16.02 -11.49
N GLU A 223 12.66 -14.91 -12.18
CA GLU A 223 13.47 -13.81 -11.63
C GLU A 223 12.81 -13.20 -10.39
N THR A 224 11.52 -12.84 -10.46
CA THR A 224 10.76 -12.32 -9.31
C THR A 224 10.76 -13.29 -8.12
N PHE A 225 10.66 -14.59 -8.38
CA PHE A 225 10.66 -15.62 -7.33
C PHE A 225 12.01 -15.79 -6.62
N THR A 226 13.10 -15.19 -7.12
CA THR A 226 14.35 -15.07 -6.35
C THR A 226 14.20 -14.19 -5.10
N LYS A 227 13.17 -13.33 -5.07
CA LYS A 227 12.80 -12.45 -3.95
C LYS A 227 11.65 -13.02 -3.09
N CYS A 228 11.19 -14.22 -3.39
CA CYS A 228 10.12 -14.90 -2.65
C CYS A 228 10.71 -16.05 -1.84
N SER A 229 10.05 -16.42 -0.73
CA SER A 229 10.44 -17.61 0.05
C SER A 229 9.45 -18.77 -0.08
N VAL A 230 8.33 -18.54 -0.76
CA VAL A 230 7.35 -19.55 -1.17
C VAL A 230 7.65 -20.13 -2.55
N ARG A 231 7.17 -21.34 -2.82
CA ARG A 231 7.34 -21.98 -4.14
C ARG A 231 6.29 -21.45 -5.12
N GLU A 232 6.69 -21.30 -6.39
CA GLU A 232 5.80 -20.92 -7.49
C GLU A 232 4.54 -21.80 -7.56
N ALA A 233 4.71 -23.12 -7.37
CA ALA A 233 3.59 -24.07 -7.41
C ALA A 233 2.57 -23.85 -6.28
N ASP A 234 3.01 -23.43 -5.09
CA ASP A 234 2.12 -23.16 -3.96
C ASP A 234 1.32 -21.88 -4.19
N VAL A 235 1.97 -20.85 -4.75
CA VAL A 235 1.32 -19.59 -5.16
C VAL A 235 0.30 -19.85 -6.26
N ALA A 236 0.65 -20.66 -7.28
CA ALA A 236 -0.28 -21.03 -8.33
C ALA A 236 -1.53 -21.74 -7.75
N ALA A 237 -1.32 -22.73 -6.86
CA ALA A 237 -2.44 -23.43 -6.22
C ALA A 237 -3.29 -22.51 -5.33
N PHE A 238 -2.67 -21.54 -4.64
CA PHE A 238 -3.40 -20.53 -3.87
C PHE A 238 -4.25 -19.63 -4.78
N LEU A 239 -3.69 -19.12 -5.88
CA LEU A 239 -4.41 -18.25 -6.82
C LEU A 239 -5.60 -18.96 -7.46
N GLU A 240 -5.45 -20.25 -7.79
CA GLU A 240 -6.55 -21.06 -8.33
C GLU A 240 -7.72 -21.16 -7.33
N ARG A 241 -7.45 -21.55 -6.08
CA ARG A 241 -8.48 -21.62 -5.03
C ARG A 241 -9.12 -20.25 -4.75
N TYR A 242 -8.30 -19.21 -4.66
CA TYR A 242 -8.80 -17.86 -4.43
C TYR A 242 -9.72 -17.40 -5.56
N LEU A 243 -9.34 -17.65 -6.82
CA LEU A 243 -10.12 -17.24 -7.99
C LEU A 243 -11.46 -17.99 -8.08
N GLU A 244 -11.47 -19.30 -7.81
CA GLU A 244 -12.71 -20.10 -7.71
C GLU A 244 -13.67 -19.52 -6.66
N ARG A 245 -13.14 -19.24 -5.45
CA ARG A 245 -13.93 -18.64 -4.37
C ARG A 245 -14.39 -17.23 -4.71
N ALA A 246 -13.55 -16.42 -5.35
CA ALA A 246 -13.86 -15.05 -5.76
C ALA A 246 -14.96 -14.99 -6.83
N VAL A 247 -15.00 -15.94 -7.78
CA VAL A 247 -16.11 -16.07 -8.75
C VAL A 247 -17.41 -16.38 -8.02
N ALA A 248 -17.42 -17.35 -7.10
CA ALA A 248 -18.60 -17.66 -6.30
C ALA A 248 -19.08 -16.45 -5.46
N ALA A 249 -18.17 -15.79 -4.75
CA ALA A 249 -18.47 -14.60 -3.96
C ALA A 249 -19.02 -13.44 -4.82
N HIS A 250 -18.50 -13.29 -6.04
CA HIS A 250 -19.01 -12.29 -6.99
C HIS A 250 -20.45 -12.59 -7.40
N GLN A 251 -20.78 -13.86 -7.69
CA GLN A 251 -22.14 -14.30 -8.01
C GLN A 251 -23.12 -14.10 -6.84
N GLU A 252 -22.67 -14.35 -5.61
CA GLU A 252 -23.46 -14.03 -4.41
C GLU A 252 -23.78 -12.53 -4.32
N LEU A 253 -22.77 -11.67 -4.56
CA LEU A 253 -22.98 -10.22 -4.55
C LEU A 253 -23.87 -9.76 -5.71
N GLU A 254 -23.76 -10.37 -6.90
CA GLU A 254 -24.71 -10.11 -7.98
C GLU A 254 -26.15 -10.47 -7.57
N ALA A 255 -26.34 -11.58 -6.85
CA ALA A 255 -27.66 -11.98 -6.36
C ALA A 255 -28.20 -10.98 -5.32
N GLU A 256 -27.37 -10.47 -4.41
CA GLU A 256 -27.73 -9.39 -3.49
C GLU A 256 -28.15 -8.11 -4.24
N ILE A 257 -27.42 -7.73 -5.29
CA ILE A 257 -27.77 -6.57 -6.12
C ILE A 257 -29.09 -6.79 -6.87
N ARG A 258 -29.30 -7.98 -7.47
CA ARG A 258 -30.55 -8.32 -8.15
C ARG A 258 -31.74 -8.34 -7.18
N HIS A 259 -31.53 -8.75 -5.93
CA HIS A 259 -32.55 -8.68 -4.91
C HIS A 259 -32.99 -7.23 -4.62
N LEU A 260 -32.03 -6.31 -4.49
CA LEU A 260 -32.31 -4.89 -4.27
C LEU A 260 -32.79 -4.15 -5.52
N CYS A 261 -32.45 -4.65 -6.70
CA CYS A 261 -32.80 -4.09 -7.99
C CYS A 261 -33.23 -5.21 -8.95
N PRO A 262 -34.50 -5.67 -8.89
CA PRO A 262 -35.00 -6.76 -9.74
C PRO A 262 -34.81 -6.50 -11.24
N ASP A 263 -34.85 -5.23 -11.65
CA ASP A 263 -34.64 -4.79 -13.03
C ASP A 263 -33.15 -4.58 -13.41
N ALA A 264 -32.21 -5.12 -12.63
CA ALA A 264 -30.77 -4.99 -12.89
C ALA A 264 -30.33 -5.67 -14.21
N GLY A 265 -31.12 -6.63 -14.70
CA GLY A 265 -30.86 -7.32 -15.98
C GLY A 265 -29.52 -8.05 -16.00
N ASP A 266 -28.82 -7.90 -17.12
CA ASP A 266 -27.55 -8.54 -17.46
C ASP A 266 -26.31 -7.86 -16.85
N ALA A 267 -26.46 -6.71 -16.20
CA ALA A 267 -25.35 -5.92 -15.67
C ALA A 267 -25.55 -5.50 -14.19
N PRO A 268 -25.62 -6.43 -13.23
CA PRO A 268 -25.85 -6.11 -11.81
C PRO A 268 -24.95 -5.01 -11.25
N PHE A 269 -23.65 -5.06 -11.53
CA PHE A 269 -22.70 -4.08 -10.99
C PHE A 269 -22.87 -2.65 -11.51
N ALA A 270 -23.61 -2.43 -12.60
CA ALA A 270 -24.03 -1.08 -13.01
C ALA A 270 -24.94 -0.40 -11.96
N HIS A 271 -25.51 -1.18 -11.04
CA HIS A 271 -26.42 -0.73 -10.00
C HIS A 271 -25.77 -0.73 -8.60
N PHE A 272 -24.51 -1.18 -8.47
CA PHE A 272 -23.84 -1.33 -7.17
C PHE A 272 -23.81 -0.02 -6.37
N ALA A 273 -23.34 1.09 -6.97
CA ALA A 273 -23.28 2.39 -6.31
C ALA A 273 -24.66 2.87 -5.81
N HIS A 274 -25.71 2.58 -6.57
CA HIS A 274 -27.08 2.89 -6.19
C HIS A 274 -27.58 2.00 -5.04
N CYS A 275 -27.26 0.69 -5.07
CA CYS A 275 -27.61 -0.23 -3.99
C CYS A 275 -26.92 0.16 -2.69
N VAL A 276 -25.62 0.47 -2.74
CA VAL A 276 -24.87 0.99 -1.59
C VAL A 276 -25.54 2.27 -1.07
N ARG A 277 -25.81 3.26 -1.93
CA ARG A 277 -26.49 4.50 -1.51
C ARG A 277 -27.85 4.24 -0.85
N THR A 278 -28.65 3.33 -1.39
CA THR A 278 -29.97 3.01 -0.83
C THR A 278 -29.83 2.35 0.54
N ALA A 279 -28.91 1.38 0.67
CA ALA A 279 -28.59 0.71 1.92
C ALA A 279 -28.03 1.66 2.99
N THR A 280 -27.41 2.77 2.58
CA THR A 280 -26.70 3.70 3.47
C THR A 280 -27.43 5.02 3.71
N SER A 281 -28.61 5.19 3.11
CA SER A 281 -29.35 6.48 3.07
C SER A 281 -29.83 7.01 4.43
N ALA A 282 -29.75 6.23 5.50
CA ALA A 282 -30.26 6.58 6.82
C ALA A 282 -29.27 7.35 7.71
N ALA A 283 -27.95 7.18 7.54
CA ALA A 283 -26.93 7.79 8.40
C ALA A 283 -25.82 8.49 7.62
N LYS A 284 -25.22 9.53 8.21
CA LYS A 284 -24.10 10.27 7.63
C LYS A 284 -22.78 9.66 8.10
N PRO A 285 -21.81 9.39 7.20
CA PRO A 285 -20.45 9.03 7.60
C PRO A 285 -19.85 10.10 8.54
N PRO A 286 -19.40 9.74 9.75
CA PRO A 286 -18.73 10.66 10.65
C PRO A 286 -17.29 10.92 10.19
N MET A 287 -16.71 11.98 10.72
CA MET A 287 -15.28 12.24 10.65
C MET A 287 -14.68 12.06 12.06
N PHE A 288 -13.41 11.71 12.12
CA PHE A 288 -12.74 11.28 13.36
C PHE A 288 -11.57 12.21 13.65
N ALA A 289 -11.36 12.57 14.92
CA ALA A 289 -10.14 13.27 15.31
C ALA A 289 -8.92 12.39 15.02
N LEU A 290 -7.90 12.98 14.37
CA LEU A 290 -6.66 12.28 14.09
C LEU A 290 -6.02 11.76 15.39
N ASP A 291 -6.09 12.55 16.46
CA ASP A 291 -5.50 12.21 17.74
C ASP A 291 -6.11 10.95 18.36
N ASP A 292 -7.43 10.88 18.37
CA ASP A 292 -8.18 9.70 18.83
C ASP A 292 -7.79 8.44 18.03
N CYS A 293 -7.61 8.57 16.71
CA CYS A 293 -7.20 7.47 15.84
C CYS A 293 -5.76 7.00 16.13
N LEU A 294 -4.83 7.93 16.34
CA LEU A 294 -3.43 7.62 16.70
C LEU A 294 -3.34 6.99 18.09
N ASP A 295 -4.07 7.52 19.07
CA ASP A 295 -4.04 7.02 20.44
C ASP A 295 -4.62 5.59 20.52
N TYR A 296 -5.64 5.30 19.71
CA TYR A 296 -6.16 3.95 19.54
C TYR A 296 -5.10 2.99 18.96
N ILE A 297 -4.49 3.33 17.82
CA ILE A 297 -3.55 2.42 17.17
C ILE A 297 -2.25 2.25 17.98
N PHE A 298 -1.85 3.27 18.74
CA PHE A 298 -0.74 3.18 19.71
C PHE A 298 -1.10 2.27 20.89
N THR A 299 -2.36 2.29 21.33
CA THR A 299 -2.83 1.35 22.35
C THR A 299 -2.80 -0.09 21.83
N VAL A 300 -3.20 -0.34 20.57
CA VAL A 300 -3.06 -1.64 19.93
C VAL A 300 -1.60 -2.09 19.92
N ALA A 301 -0.68 -1.25 19.47
CA ALA A 301 0.75 -1.57 19.45
C ALA A 301 1.31 -1.87 20.86
N ARG A 302 0.86 -1.13 21.88
CA ARG A 302 1.22 -1.38 23.28
C ARG A 302 0.72 -2.73 23.78
N ARG A 303 -0.54 -3.05 23.52
CA ARG A 303 -1.20 -4.27 24.03
C ARG A 303 -0.71 -5.54 23.35
N VAL A 304 -0.39 -5.45 22.06
CA VAL A 304 0.01 -6.62 21.26
C VAL A 304 1.52 -6.81 21.24
N PHE A 305 2.29 -5.72 21.08
CA PHE A 305 3.74 -5.78 20.90
C PHE A 305 4.55 -5.25 22.09
N GLY A 306 3.91 -4.74 23.15
CA GLY A 306 4.62 -4.13 24.28
C GLY A 306 5.32 -2.82 23.93
N LEU A 307 4.88 -2.16 22.84
CA LEU A 307 5.47 -0.91 22.37
C LEU A 307 4.81 0.30 23.02
N THR A 308 5.61 1.15 23.64
CA THR A 308 5.19 2.47 24.10
C THR A 308 5.54 3.51 23.07
N LEU A 309 4.53 4.19 22.54
CA LEU A 309 4.68 5.25 21.55
C LEU A 309 4.43 6.61 22.23
N THR A 310 5.38 7.53 22.10
CA THR A 310 5.32 8.86 22.71
C THR A 310 5.61 9.93 21.66
N ARG A 311 4.64 10.83 21.47
CA ARG A 311 4.81 12.00 20.60
C ARG A 311 5.88 12.92 21.17
N ARG A 312 6.82 13.39 20.34
CA ARG A 312 7.75 14.44 20.74
C ARG A 312 7.01 15.78 20.81
N ALA A 313 7.55 16.72 21.60
CA ALA A 313 6.98 18.06 21.71
C ALA A 313 6.83 18.69 20.32
N ALA A 314 5.72 19.41 20.11
CA ALA A 314 5.42 20.04 18.84
C ALA A 314 6.55 21.00 18.45
N SER A 315 7.15 20.75 17.28
CA SER A 315 8.06 21.71 16.63
C SER A 315 7.25 22.58 15.66
N ALA A 316 7.89 23.57 15.04
CA ALA A 316 7.28 24.35 13.96
C ALA A 316 7.08 23.55 12.64
N SER A 317 7.28 22.22 12.66
CA SER A 317 7.13 21.30 11.53
C SER A 317 5.70 20.74 11.47
N GLN A 318 5.24 20.44 10.25
CA GLN A 318 4.02 19.65 10.04
C GLN A 318 4.20 18.14 10.29
N VAL A 319 5.45 17.67 10.42
CA VAL A 319 5.79 16.27 10.61
C VAL A 319 5.70 15.91 12.09
N LEU A 320 4.76 15.03 12.42
CA LEU A 320 4.63 14.50 13.78
C LEU A 320 5.68 13.40 14.01
N THR A 321 6.59 13.61 14.95
CA THR A 321 7.60 12.60 15.34
C THR A 321 7.17 11.83 16.57
N VAL A 322 7.19 10.50 16.48
CA VAL A 322 6.85 9.57 17.56
C VAL A 322 8.05 8.71 17.91
N THR A 323 8.41 8.68 19.20
CA THR A 323 9.44 7.78 19.73
C THR A 323 8.80 6.48 20.17
N VAL A 324 9.37 5.34 19.74
CA VAL A 324 8.88 4.00 20.05
C VAL A 324 9.85 3.33 21.02
N ARG A 325 9.34 2.84 22.15
CA ARG A 325 10.11 2.12 23.17
C ARG A 325 9.51 0.74 23.44
N SER A 326 10.34 -0.22 23.81
CA SER A 326 9.97 -1.52 24.35
C SER A 326 10.42 -1.62 25.82
N GLU A 327 10.17 -2.75 26.48
CA GLU A 327 10.72 -3.04 27.80
C GLU A 327 12.27 -3.05 27.81
N HIS A 328 12.91 -3.28 26.66
CA HIS A 328 14.37 -3.29 26.51
C HIS A 328 14.96 -1.92 26.14
N GLY A 329 14.14 -0.86 26.13
CA GLY A 329 14.56 0.49 25.80
C GLY A 329 14.06 0.99 24.45
N GLU A 330 14.71 2.02 23.91
CA GLU A 330 14.26 2.67 22.68
C GLU A 330 14.41 1.77 21.45
N VAL A 331 13.34 1.61 20.68
CA VAL A 331 13.30 0.81 19.46
C VAL A 331 13.65 1.68 18.24
N GLY A 332 13.05 2.87 18.13
CA GLY A 332 13.25 3.78 17.01
C GLY A 332 12.21 4.90 16.93
N HIS A 333 12.04 5.47 15.74
CA HIS A 333 11.12 6.60 15.52
C HIS A 333 10.21 6.41 14.31
N ILE A 334 9.03 7.01 14.38
CA ILE A 334 8.10 7.14 13.24
C ILE A 334 7.84 8.61 13.00
N ASN A 335 8.06 9.07 11.77
CA ASN A 335 7.76 10.41 11.31
C ASN A 335 6.48 10.35 10.47
N PHE A 336 5.45 11.10 10.85
CA PHE A 336 4.18 11.15 10.15
C PHE A 336 4.04 12.49 9.42
N ASP A 337 4.07 12.47 8.08
CA ASP A 337 3.73 13.56 7.18
C ASP A 337 2.33 13.30 6.60
N LEU A 338 1.29 13.79 7.27
CA LEU A 338 -0.10 13.33 7.04
C LEU A 338 -0.96 14.25 6.19
N TRP A 339 -0.57 15.51 6.07
CA TRP A 339 -1.40 16.55 5.48
C TRP A 339 -0.93 16.86 4.07
N ASP A 340 -1.89 16.99 3.16
CA ASP A 340 -1.67 17.49 1.81
C ASP A 340 -1.42 19.00 1.89
N THR A 341 -0.35 19.45 1.25
CA THR A 341 0.01 20.85 1.19
C THR A 341 0.13 21.26 -0.27
N ASP A 342 -0.39 22.43 -0.65
CA ASP A 342 -0.57 22.82 -2.06
C ASP A 342 0.75 22.85 -2.87
N SER A 343 1.92 22.81 -2.20
CA SER A 343 3.24 22.67 -2.84
C SER A 343 3.60 21.25 -3.32
N LYS A 344 2.95 20.21 -2.79
CA LYS A 344 3.36 18.81 -3.01
C LYS A 344 2.54 18.15 -4.12
N THR A 345 3.20 17.34 -4.94
CA THR A 345 2.50 16.47 -5.89
C THR A 345 1.73 15.40 -5.10
N ILE A 346 0.42 15.24 -5.37
CA ILE A 346 -0.42 14.23 -4.71
C ILE A 346 0.08 12.83 -5.11
N GLY A 347 0.95 12.25 -4.29
CA GLY A 347 1.37 10.85 -4.38
C GLY A 347 0.44 9.92 -3.61
N ALA A 348 0.57 8.61 -3.84
CA ALA A 348 -0.10 7.61 -3.02
C ALA A 348 0.41 7.68 -1.57
N ASN A 349 -0.46 7.34 -0.61
CA ASN A 349 -0.03 7.07 0.76
C ASN A 349 1.00 5.94 0.73
N HIS A 350 2.06 6.08 1.50
CA HIS A 350 3.14 5.09 1.53
C HIS A 350 4.00 5.25 2.77
N THR A 351 4.73 4.18 3.08
CA THR A 351 5.71 4.14 4.17
C THR A 351 7.09 3.80 3.63
N LYS A 352 8.11 4.54 4.08
CA LYS A 352 9.52 4.24 3.79
C LYS A 352 10.29 3.97 5.08
N GLY A 353 11.16 2.96 5.04
CA GLY A 353 12.22 2.80 6.02
C GLY A 353 13.40 3.68 5.62
N ILE A 354 13.58 4.81 6.29
CA ILE A 354 14.51 5.87 5.85
C ILE A 354 15.85 5.80 6.57
N ARG A 355 15.84 5.14 7.73
CA ARG A 355 17.03 4.79 8.49
C ARG A 355 16.89 3.35 8.96
N ASN A 356 17.92 2.55 8.72
CA ASN A 356 17.93 1.14 9.07
C ASN A 356 18.45 0.91 10.47
N ARG A 357 18.03 -0.19 11.08
CA ARG A 357 18.58 -0.60 12.36
C ARG A 357 20.00 -1.12 12.15
N THR A 358 20.94 -0.44 12.79
CA THR A 358 22.34 -0.85 12.81
C THR A 358 22.66 -1.17 14.26
N ASP A 359 22.94 -2.43 14.56
CA ASP A 359 23.37 -2.86 15.90
C ASP A 359 24.64 -3.70 15.76
N TRP A 360 25.74 -3.00 15.52
CA TRP A 360 27.05 -3.56 15.24
C TRP A 360 28.05 -3.06 16.28
N SER A 361 29.08 -3.87 16.58
CA SER A 361 30.08 -3.54 17.60
C SER A 361 30.69 -2.15 17.36
N GLY A 362 30.33 -1.19 18.22
CA GLY A 362 30.81 0.19 18.15
C GLY A 362 29.97 1.15 17.30
N VAL A 363 28.95 0.70 16.56
CA VAL A 363 28.03 1.53 15.75
C VAL A 363 26.59 1.11 16.01
N VAL A 364 25.84 1.96 16.72
CA VAL A 364 24.41 1.76 16.98
C VAL A 364 23.63 2.88 16.28
N GLN A 365 22.63 2.49 15.48
CA GLN A 365 21.70 3.39 14.79
C GLN A 365 20.29 2.84 14.95
N ARG A 366 19.38 3.65 15.49
CA ARG A 366 17.97 3.27 15.63
C ARG A 366 17.21 3.43 14.32
N PRO A 367 16.36 2.48 13.92
CA PRO A 367 15.57 2.61 12.70
C PRO A 367 14.59 3.79 12.78
N VAL A 368 14.33 4.40 11.63
CA VAL A 368 13.31 5.45 11.48
C VAL A 368 12.43 5.09 10.29
N ALA A 369 11.11 5.18 10.50
CA ALA A 369 10.10 5.06 9.45
C ALA A 369 9.52 6.43 9.10
N TYR A 370 9.20 6.64 7.83
CA TYR A 370 8.46 7.80 7.33
C TYR A 370 7.11 7.34 6.79
N VAL A 371 6.04 7.81 7.40
CA VAL A 371 4.66 7.58 6.96
C VAL A 371 4.19 8.83 6.25
N SER A 372 3.92 8.72 4.95
CA SER A 372 3.35 9.79 4.15
C SER A 372 1.89 9.51 3.86
N CYS A 373 1.01 10.40 4.31
CA CYS A 373 -0.38 10.44 3.90
C CYS A 373 -0.69 11.82 3.28
N ARG A 374 -1.72 11.88 2.44
CA ARG A 374 -2.18 13.12 1.79
C ARG A 374 -3.62 13.44 2.20
N PHE A 375 -3.84 13.59 3.50
CA PHE A 375 -5.16 13.96 4.04
C PHE A 375 -5.40 15.45 3.87
N ARG A 376 -6.66 15.83 3.62
CA ARG A 376 -7.08 17.23 3.55
C ARG A 376 -7.69 17.65 4.87
N ARG A 377 -7.24 18.77 5.42
CA ARG A 377 -7.82 19.39 6.61
C ARG A 377 -9.24 19.89 6.34
N GLY A 378 -10.04 20.02 7.39
CA GLY A 378 -11.31 20.73 7.32
C GLY A 378 -11.12 22.19 6.90
N ALA A 379 -12.16 22.83 6.35
CA ALA A 379 -12.09 24.23 5.93
C ALA A 379 -11.81 25.21 7.09
N ASP A 380 -12.07 24.80 8.32
CA ASP A 380 -11.79 25.48 9.58
C ASP A 380 -10.41 25.11 10.17
N GLY A 381 -9.61 24.32 9.47
CA GLY A 381 -8.31 23.83 9.93
C GLY A 381 -8.39 22.60 10.84
N ALA A 382 -9.59 22.05 11.08
CA ALA A 382 -9.78 20.90 11.96
C ALA A 382 -9.06 19.65 11.42
N GLU A 383 -8.35 18.95 12.31
CA GLU A 383 -7.59 17.73 12.03
C GLU A 383 -8.49 16.48 12.09
N LEU A 384 -9.55 16.54 11.29
CA LEU A 384 -10.54 15.47 11.19
C LEU A 384 -10.30 14.64 9.92
N ILE A 385 -10.35 13.32 10.06
CA ILE A 385 -10.10 12.37 8.97
C ILE A 385 -11.32 11.47 8.72
N THR A 386 -11.45 10.99 7.49
CA THR A 386 -12.52 10.04 7.12
C THR A 386 -12.18 8.63 7.59
N PHE A 387 -13.17 7.71 7.57
CA PHE A 387 -12.91 6.29 7.83
C PHE A 387 -11.86 5.70 6.87
N GLN A 388 -11.89 6.10 5.60
CA GLN A 388 -10.90 5.66 4.61
C GLN A 388 -9.50 6.16 4.94
N ASN A 389 -9.38 7.41 5.39
CA ASN A 389 -8.09 7.96 5.83
C ASN A 389 -7.56 7.21 7.06
N MET A 390 -8.40 6.92 8.05
CA MET A 390 -8.04 6.14 9.24
C MET A 390 -7.58 4.71 8.85
N HIS A 391 -8.32 4.03 7.96
CA HIS A 391 -7.94 2.71 7.45
C HIS A 391 -6.58 2.73 6.75
N SER A 392 -6.33 3.74 5.91
CA SER A 392 -5.02 3.92 5.26
C SER A 392 -3.91 4.27 6.27
N LEU A 393 -4.19 5.12 7.25
CA LEU A 393 -3.22 5.43 8.32
C LEU A 393 -2.80 4.18 9.08
N PHE A 394 -3.75 3.29 9.39
CA PHE A 394 -3.43 2.04 10.10
C PHE A 394 -2.59 1.10 9.23
N HIS A 395 -2.87 1.03 7.92
CA HIS A 395 -2.04 0.29 6.97
C HIS A 395 -0.58 0.77 6.99
N GLU A 396 -0.37 2.08 6.80
CA GLU A 396 0.97 2.68 6.78
C GLU A 396 1.67 2.56 8.14
N PHE A 397 0.92 2.72 9.24
CA PHE A 397 1.43 2.48 10.59
C PHE A 397 1.93 1.04 10.75
N GLY A 398 1.25 0.06 10.15
CA GLY A 398 1.69 -1.33 10.18
C GLY A 398 3.01 -1.55 9.44
N HIS A 399 3.23 -0.94 8.27
CA HIS A 399 4.54 -0.94 7.63
C HIS A 399 5.62 -0.27 8.50
N ALA A 400 5.30 0.85 9.15
CA ALA A 400 6.24 1.55 10.01
C ALA A 400 6.66 0.67 11.20
N VAL A 401 5.69 0.04 11.90
CA VAL A 401 5.97 -0.92 12.97
C VAL A 401 6.78 -2.10 12.45
N ASN A 402 6.46 -2.61 11.25
CA ASN A 402 7.21 -3.71 10.65
C ASN A 402 8.67 -3.33 10.45
N HIS A 403 8.95 -2.16 9.86
CA HIS A 403 10.32 -1.66 9.65
C HIS A 403 11.11 -1.58 10.97
N LEU A 404 10.48 -1.05 12.03
CA LEU A 404 11.13 -0.88 13.33
C LEU A 404 11.46 -2.22 14.02
N LEU A 405 10.67 -3.26 13.77
CA LEU A 405 10.78 -4.55 14.47
C LEU A 405 11.54 -5.64 13.70
N ILE A 406 11.86 -5.43 12.42
CA ILE A 406 12.66 -6.38 11.63
C ILE A 406 14.00 -6.65 12.31
N ARG A 407 14.34 -7.94 12.40
CA ARG A 407 15.50 -8.47 13.13
C ARG A 407 16.77 -8.61 12.30
N LYS A 408 16.69 -8.47 10.98
CA LYS A 408 17.88 -8.46 10.14
C LYS A 408 18.67 -7.16 10.34
N ARG A 409 20.01 -7.21 10.37
CA ARG A 409 20.87 -6.02 10.61
C ARG A 409 21.56 -5.52 9.33
N ILE A 410 20.82 -5.49 8.23
CA ILE A 410 21.35 -4.96 6.97
C ILE A 410 21.31 -3.44 6.98
N SER A 411 22.48 -2.83 6.84
CA SER A 411 22.65 -1.39 7.06
C SER A 411 22.33 -0.54 5.83
N ASN A 412 22.42 -1.06 4.61
CA ASN A 412 22.32 -0.27 3.38
C ASN A 412 20.93 -0.24 2.71
N ARG A 413 19.95 -0.98 3.22
CA ARG A 413 18.63 -1.11 2.58
C ARG A 413 17.53 -1.31 3.63
N SER A 414 16.35 -0.75 3.35
CA SER A 414 15.18 -0.80 4.24
C SER A 414 14.81 -2.23 4.63
N GLY A 415 14.40 -2.43 5.88
CA GLY A 415 13.89 -3.74 6.32
C GLY A 415 12.70 -4.19 5.48
N LEU A 416 11.84 -3.26 5.05
CA LEU A 416 10.68 -3.55 4.20
C LEU A 416 11.08 -4.05 2.80
N GLU A 417 12.20 -3.56 2.25
CA GLU A 417 12.69 -3.98 0.93
C GLU A 417 13.33 -5.38 0.94
N TYR A 418 13.72 -5.85 2.12
CA TYR A 418 14.30 -7.17 2.30
C TYR A 418 13.27 -8.24 2.60
N LEU A 419 12.05 -7.91 3.05
CA LEU A 419 11.06 -8.94 3.29
C LEU A 419 10.77 -9.71 2.00
N PRO A 420 10.59 -11.04 2.07
CA PRO A 420 10.03 -11.79 0.96
C PRO A 420 8.76 -11.12 0.46
N LEU A 421 8.62 -10.96 -0.85
CA LEU A 421 7.56 -10.13 -1.45
C LEU A 421 6.17 -10.50 -0.93
N GLU A 422 5.92 -11.79 -0.71
CA GLU A 422 4.64 -12.30 -0.22
C GLU A 422 4.28 -11.89 1.22
N ARG A 423 5.25 -11.38 2.00
CA ARG A 423 5.07 -10.99 3.41
C ARG A 423 4.93 -9.49 3.63
N LEU A 424 5.21 -8.68 2.61
CA LEU A 424 5.26 -7.22 2.74
C LEU A 424 3.98 -6.65 3.36
N GLU A 425 2.83 -7.26 3.03
CA GLU A 425 1.51 -6.80 3.42
C GLU A 425 0.94 -7.47 4.68
N TYR A 426 1.69 -8.37 5.35
CA TYR A 426 1.16 -9.15 6.48
C TYR A 426 0.78 -8.26 7.65
N LEU A 427 1.68 -7.35 8.05
CA LEU A 427 1.46 -6.51 9.22
C LEU A 427 0.62 -5.27 8.91
N SER A 428 0.82 -4.62 7.75
CA SER A 428 0.03 -3.47 7.30
C SER A 428 -1.46 -3.81 7.24
N MET A 429 -1.81 -4.88 6.51
CA MET A 429 -3.20 -5.30 6.39
C MET A 429 -3.80 -5.85 7.69
N TRP A 430 -2.98 -6.36 8.60
CA TRP A 430 -3.44 -6.76 9.94
C TRP A 430 -3.80 -5.53 10.78
N PHE A 431 -2.99 -4.46 10.72
CA PHE A 431 -3.32 -3.20 11.37
C PHE A 431 -4.60 -2.55 10.82
N GLU A 432 -4.87 -2.65 9.51
CA GLU A 432 -6.15 -2.21 8.93
C GLU A 432 -7.37 -2.84 9.60
N LYS A 433 -7.28 -4.11 10.02
CA LYS A 433 -8.42 -4.85 10.57
C LYS A 433 -8.89 -4.27 11.90
N TRP A 434 -8.02 -3.54 12.61
CA TRP A 434 -8.39 -2.82 13.84
C TRP A 434 -9.39 -1.68 13.60
N ALA A 435 -9.51 -1.16 12.36
CA ALA A 435 -10.58 -0.22 12.02
C ALA A 435 -11.99 -0.84 12.14
N TYR A 436 -12.10 -2.17 12.14
CA TYR A 436 -13.34 -2.94 12.26
C TYR A 436 -13.55 -3.51 13.67
N HIS A 437 -12.57 -3.38 14.57
CA HIS A 437 -12.66 -3.90 15.93
C HIS A 437 -13.73 -3.15 16.75
N PRO A 438 -14.59 -3.84 17.53
CA PRO A 438 -15.64 -3.21 18.32
C PRO A 438 -15.14 -2.05 19.20
N ASP A 439 -14.03 -2.25 19.92
CA ASP A 439 -13.50 -1.27 20.87
C ASP A 439 -13.08 0.07 20.29
N LEU A 440 -12.81 0.17 18.98
CA LEU A 440 -12.43 1.45 18.37
C LEU A 440 -13.42 2.58 18.71
N ALA A 441 -14.72 2.30 18.79
CA ALA A 441 -15.73 3.31 19.13
C ALA A 441 -15.47 3.98 20.49
N GLN A 442 -14.92 3.24 21.46
CA GLN A 442 -14.60 3.73 22.81
C GLN A 442 -13.46 4.75 22.82
N TYR A 443 -12.67 4.82 21.74
CA TYR A 443 -11.52 5.71 21.60
C TYR A 443 -11.80 6.94 20.74
N LEU A 444 -12.94 6.98 20.03
CA LEU A 444 -13.24 8.00 19.01
C LEU A 444 -14.16 9.14 19.49
N SER A 445 -14.38 9.27 20.80
CA SER A 445 -15.20 10.35 21.39
C SER A 445 -16.55 10.56 20.70
N LEU A 446 -17.26 9.47 20.38
CA LEU A 446 -18.42 9.51 19.47
C LEU A 446 -19.73 9.87 20.18
N THR A 447 -20.62 10.56 19.47
CA THR A 447 -22.05 10.64 19.83
C THR A 447 -22.79 9.37 19.35
N PRO A 448 -23.97 9.02 19.88
CA PRO A 448 -24.72 7.85 19.42
C PRO A 448 -24.95 7.82 17.90
N ALA A 449 -25.27 8.97 17.30
CA ALA A 449 -25.43 9.09 15.85
C ALA A 449 -24.12 8.84 15.07
N ALA A 450 -22.97 9.21 15.65
CA ALA A 450 -21.66 8.97 15.06
C ALA A 450 -21.21 7.50 15.21
N GLU A 451 -21.63 6.81 16.28
CA GLU A 451 -21.42 5.36 16.42
C GLU A 451 -22.18 4.56 15.35
N GLU A 452 -23.46 4.89 15.11
CA GLU A 452 -24.23 4.31 14.00
C GLU A 452 -23.56 4.58 12.64
N GLY A 453 -23.05 5.80 12.46
CA GLY A 453 -22.30 6.19 11.27
C GLY A 453 -20.97 5.43 11.10
N LEU A 454 -20.26 5.10 12.20
CA LEU A 454 -19.05 4.27 12.16
C LEU A 454 -19.39 2.83 11.73
N ALA A 455 -20.45 2.24 12.28
CA ALA A 455 -20.92 0.91 11.88
C ALA A 455 -21.26 0.88 10.38
N LEU A 456 -21.89 1.94 9.88
CA LEU A 456 -22.17 2.12 8.46
C LEU A 456 -20.89 2.18 7.62
N CYS A 457 -19.90 3.00 8.01
CA CYS A 457 -18.61 3.10 7.30
C CYS A 457 -17.91 1.75 7.19
N ARG A 458 -17.88 0.97 8.27
CA ARG A 458 -17.31 -0.39 8.28
C ARG A 458 -18.02 -1.29 7.28
N ARG A 459 -19.35 -1.35 7.35
CA ARG A 459 -20.17 -2.17 6.46
C ARG A 459 -19.96 -1.80 4.98
N ILE A 460 -19.97 -0.50 4.65
CA ILE A 460 -19.70 -0.03 3.28
C ILE A 460 -18.33 -0.50 2.82
N LYS A 461 -17.30 -0.27 3.64
CA LYS A 461 -15.93 -0.64 3.28
C LYS A 461 -15.78 -2.14 3.05
N MET A 462 -16.44 -2.97 3.85
CA MET A 462 -16.44 -4.42 3.68
C MET A 462 -17.15 -4.84 2.40
N VAL A 463 -18.31 -4.25 2.09
CA VAL A 463 -19.04 -4.52 0.84
C VAL A 463 -18.27 -4.04 -0.40
N GLU A 464 -17.57 -2.91 -0.32
CA GLU A 464 -16.65 -2.44 -1.38
C GLU A 464 -15.47 -3.40 -1.57
N TYR A 465 -14.97 -4.00 -0.48
CA TYR A 465 -13.95 -5.04 -0.56
C TYR A 465 -14.52 -6.28 -1.27
N ARG A 466 -15.72 -6.73 -0.92
CA ARG A 466 -16.41 -7.86 -1.59
C ARG A 466 -16.58 -7.61 -3.10
N ARG A 467 -16.94 -6.38 -3.50
CA ARG A 467 -17.05 -5.97 -4.91
C ARG A 467 -15.76 -6.16 -5.72
N THR A 468 -14.60 -6.13 -5.06
CA THR A 468 -13.29 -6.19 -5.73
C THR A 468 -12.60 -7.56 -5.62
N TYR A 469 -13.22 -8.58 -5.01
CA TYR A 469 -12.62 -9.92 -4.92
C TYR A 469 -12.21 -10.48 -6.27
N LEU A 470 -13.15 -10.53 -7.22
CA LEU A 470 -12.89 -11.09 -8.54
C LEU A 470 -11.86 -10.26 -9.31
N GLU A 471 -11.98 -8.93 -9.28
CA GLU A 471 -11.03 -8.02 -9.93
C GLU A 471 -9.60 -8.25 -9.44
N ARG A 472 -9.40 -8.35 -8.11
CA ARG A 472 -8.09 -8.61 -7.52
C ARG A 472 -7.56 -10.02 -7.83
N ALA A 473 -8.45 -11.02 -7.81
CA ALA A 473 -8.10 -12.40 -8.14
C ALA A 473 -7.63 -12.53 -9.60
N VAL A 474 -8.41 -11.99 -10.54
CA VAL A 474 -8.09 -12.00 -11.96
C VAL A 474 -6.81 -11.21 -12.22
N LEU A 475 -6.65 -10.03 -11.61
CA LEU A 475 -5.44 -9.23 -11.77
C LEU A 475 -4.19 -9.97 -11.31
N ALA A 476 -4.22 -10.60 -10.12
CA ALA A 476 -3.10 -11.38 -9.61
C ALA A 476 -2.81 -12.61 -10.48
N ALA A 477 -3.84 -13.33 -10.92
CA ALA A 477 -3.68 -14.48 -11.80
C ALA A 477 -3.17 -14.09 -13.20
N LEU A 478 -3.61 -12.95 -13.72
CA LEU A 478 -3.18 -12.42 -15.02
C LEU A 478 -1.72 -11.97 -15.00
N ASP A 479 -1.33 -11.19 -13.99
CA ASP A 479 0.05 -10.78 -13.75
C ASP A 479 0.99 -11.99 -13.56
N PHE A 480 0.54 -12.99 -12.80
CA PHE A 480 1.28 -14.22 -12.60
C PHE A 480 1.43 -15.02 -13.92
N ASP A 481 0.35 -15.27 -14.65
CA ASP A 481 0.36 -16.09 -15.88
C ASP A 481 1.18 -15.45 -17.00
N VAL A 482 1.05 -14.13 -17.20
CA VAL A 482 1.74 -13.43 -18.28
C VAL A 482 3.26 -13.39 -18.04
N HIS A 483 3.72 -13.22 -16.80
CA HIS A 483 5.16 -13.22 -16.49
C HIS A 483 5.74 -14.62 -16.34
N ARG A 484 4.91 -15.64 -16.10
CA ARG A 484 5.31 -17.06 -16.04
C ARG A 484 5.63 -17.64 -17.40
N ARG A 485 4.87 -17.27 -18.42
CA ARG A 485 4.91 -17.87 -19.76
C ARG A 485 5.68 -16.98 -20.75
N GLY A 486 6.53 -17.59 -21.56
CA GLY A 486 7.38 -16.88 -22.52
C GLY A 486 6.66 -16.37 -23.78
N ASP A 487 5.43 -16.81 -24.04
CA ASP A 487 4.74 -16.67 -25.33
C ASP A 487 3.40 -15.91 -25.25
N SER A 488 3.07 -15.34 -24.09
CA SER A 488 1.70 -14.93 -23.79
C SER A 488 1.54 -13.42 -23.70
N ASP A 489 0.58 -12.85 -24.42
CA ASP A 489 0.12 -11.47 -24.19
C ASP A 489 -0.98 -11.44 -23.11
N LEU A 490 -1.40 -10.24 -22.70
CA LEU A 490 -2.48 -10.07 -21.73
C LEU A 490 -3.79 -10.71 -22.23
N ALA A 491 -4.12 -10.56 -23.52
CA ALA A 491 -5.37 -11.07 -24.08
C ALA A 491 -5.45 -12.59 -24.08
N THR A 492 -4.36 -13.27 -24.38
CA THR A 492 -4.23 -14.73 -24.37
C THR A 492 -4.24 -15.27 -22.95
N SER A 493 -3.55 -14.59 -22.02
CA SER A 493 -3.57 -14.94 -20.60
C SER A 493 -4.98 -14.80 -20.01
N PHE A 494 -5.69 -13.71 -20.34
CA PHE A 494 -7.08 -13.51 -19.94
C PHE A 494 -8.02 -14.58 -20.51
N ARG A 495 -7.89 -14.94 -21.81
CA ARG A 495 -8.69 -16.01 -22.42
C ARG A 495 -8.48 -17.36 -21.73
N ARG A 496 -7.26 -17.72 -21.35
CA ARG A 496 -7.01 -18.97 -20.61
C ARG A 496 -7.66 -18.98 -19.24
N LEU A 497 -7.62 -17.85 -18.51
CA LEU A 497 -8.31 -17.71 -17.24
C LEU A 497 -9.84 -17.79 -17.44
N ASP A 498 -10.37 -17.21 -18.52
CA ASP A 498 -11.79 -17.30 -18.86
C ASP A 498 -12.24 -18.71 -19.25
N GLU A 499 -11.48 -19.42 -20.09
CA GLU A 499 -11.76 -20.80 -20.45
C GLU A 499 -11.81 -21.73 -19.23
N ARG A 500 -10.98 -21.44 -18.22
CA ARG A 500 -10.89 -22.26 -17.00
C ARG A 500 -11.94 -21.88 -15.93
N PHE A 501 -12.17 -20.59 -15.70
CA PHE A 501 -12.95 -20.10 -14.55
C PHE A 501 -14.24 -19.34 -14.94
N GLY A 502 -14.44 -19.05 -16.23
CA GLY A 502 -15.63 -18.33 -16.73
C GLY A 502 -15.69 -16.85 -16.34
N ILE A 503 -14.54 -16.20 -16.14
CA ILE A 503 -14.45 -14.82 -15.64
C ILE A 503 -15.04 -13.79 -16.61
N GLY A 504 -15.06 -14.07 -17.92
CA GLY A 504 -15.58 -13.20 -18.98
C GLY A 504 -17.08 -12.96 -18.90
N ARG A 505 -17.81 -13.71 -18.05
CA ARG A 505 -19.21 -13.44 -17.70
C ARG A 505 -19.35 -12.27 -16.72
N HIS A 506 -18.27 -11.89 -16.04
CA HIS A 506 -18.29 -11.01 -14.88
C HIS A 506 -17.35 -9.80 -15.03
N CYS A 507 -16.25 -9.93 -15.77
CA CYS A 507 -15.31 -8.84 -16.06
C CYS A 507 -14.85 -8.84 -17.52
N THR A 508 -14.19 -7.77 -17.93
CA THR A 508 -13.64 -7.56 -19.27
C THR A 508 -12.14 -7.37 -19.21
N LEU A 509 -11.40 -7.74 -20.26
CA LEU A 509 -9.97 -7.48 -20.33
C LEU A 509 -9.61 -6.01 -20.09
N GLY A 510 -10.45 -5.05 -20.53
CA GLY A 510 -10.18 -3.63 -20.36
C GLY A 510 -10.13 -3.14 -18.90
N ASP A 511 -10.54 -3.97 -17.93
CA ASP A 511 -10.45 -3.64 -16.50
C ASP A 511 -9.00 -3.70 -15.97
N PHE A 512 -8.08 -4.39 -16.66
CA PHE A 512 -6.78 -4.80 -16.07
C PHE A 512 -5.51 -4.07 -16.56
N PRO A 513 -5.35 -3.68 -17.84
CA PRO A 513 -4.07 -3.18 -18.36
C PRO A 513 -3.51 -1.97 -17.62
N GLY A 514 -4.37 -1.09 -17.12
CA GLY A 514 -3.94 0.09 -16.36
C GLY A 514 -3.12 -0.26 -15.10
N TYR A 515 -3.39 -1.40 -14.46
CA TYR A 515 -2.65 -1.84 -13.27
C TYR A 515 -1.18 -2.16 -13.57
N PHE A 516 -0.83 -2.58 -14.79
CA PHE A 516 0.55 -2.88 -15.19
C PHE A 516 1.45 -1.62 -15.27
N THR A 517 0.86 -0.43 -15.15
CA THR A 517 1.58 0.85 -15.05
C THR A 517 1.85 1.29 -13.61
N TRP A 518 1.34 0.56 -12.62
CA TRP A 518 1.48 0.93 -11.21
C TRP A 518 2.89 0.62 -10.71
N PRO A 519 3.46 1.45 -9.81
CA PRO A 519 4.87 1.37 -9.42
C PRO A 519 5.33 -0.02 -8.99
N MET A 520 4.47 -0.77 -8.31
CA MET A 520 4.83 -2.10 -7.84
C MET A 520 4.71 -3.20 -8.91
N PHE A 521 3.78 -3.10 -9.88
CA PHE A 521 3.78 -4.02 -11.03
C PHE A 521 5.00 -3.77 -11.92
N VAL A 522 5.50 -2.54 -11.89
CA VAL A 522 6.77 -2.17 -12.52
C VAL A 522 7.96 -2.72 -11.73
N ALA A 523 7.96 -2.58 -10.41
CA ALA A 523 9.06 -3.02 -9.55
C ALA A 523 9.17 -4.54 -9.39
N ASN A 524 8.04 -5.25 -9.33
CA ASN A 524 7.97 -6.69 -9.05
C ASN A 524 6.92 -7.39 -9.97
N PRO A 525 7.20 -7.51 -11.27
CA PRO A 525 6.29 -8.17 -12.21
C PRO A 525 5.99 -9.62 -11.81
N GLY A 526 4.71 -10.01 -11.77
CA GLY A 526 4.26 -11.34 -11.37
C GLY A 526 4.06 -11.52 -9.86
N ALA A 527 4.35 -10.50 -9.04
CA ALA A 527 4.26 -10.57 -7.58
C ALA A 527 2.92 -10.10 -7.00
N ASN A 528 1.93 -9.72 -7.82
CA ASN A 528 0.67 -9.16 -7.29
C ASN A 528 -0.12 -10.13 -6.39
N PHE A 529 0.19 -11.43 -6.43
CA PHE A 529 -0.33 -12.42 -5.48
C PHE A 529 -0.02 -12.06 -4.02
N ALA A 530 1.03 -11.28 -3.75
CA ALA A 530 1.43 -10.84 -2.42
C ALA A 530 0.31 -10.11 -1.66
N TYR A 531 -0.53 -9.31 -2.34
CA TYR A 531 -1.69 -8.69 -1.68
C TYR A 531 -2.74 -9.69 -1.23
N LEU A 532 -2.98 -10.71 -2.05
CA LEU A 532 -3.95 -11.74 -1.71
C LEU A 532 -3.44 -12.59 -0.54
N PHE A 533 -2.14 -12.86 -0.53
CA PHE A 533 -1.45 -13.48 0.61
C PHE A 533 -1.60 -12.63 1.87
N GLY A 534 -1.24 -11.34 1.81
CA GLY A 534 -1.36 -10.44 2.96
C GLY A 534 -2.79 -10.26 3.44
N ALA A 535 -3.77 -10.22 2.53
CA ALA A 535 -5.18 -10.12 2.88
C ALA A 535 -5.68 -11.36 3.62
N ALA A 536 -5.32 -12.55 3.12
CA ALA A 536 -5.66 -13.82 3.74
C ALA A 536 -4.97 -14.02 5.09
N ASP A 537 -3.64 -13.82 5.13
CA ASP A 537 -2.82 -13.93 6.32
C ASP A 537 -3.28 -12.97 7.43
N SER A 538 -3.50 -11.69 7.08
CA SER A 538 -3.94 -10.69 8.04
C SER A 538 -5.31 -11.01 8.63
N ALA A 539 -6.27 -11.47 7.82
CA ALA A 539 -7.58 -11.89 8.29
C ALA A 539 -7.49 -13.12 9.21
N GLN A 540 -6.65 -14.10 8.84
CA GLN A 540 -6.41 -15.30 9.64
C GLN A 540 -5.82 -14.94 11.00
N LYS A 541 -4.77 -14.10 11.04
CA LYS A 541 -4.17 -13.62 12.30
C LYS A 541 -5.16 -12.83 13.14
N PHE A 542 -5.91 -11.92 12.50
CA PHE A 542 -6.84 -11.03 13.19
C PHE A 542 -8.04 -11.76 13.81
N SER A 543 -8.42 -12.95 13.31
CA SER A 543 -9.55 -13.73 13.84
C SER A 543 -9.47 -13.96 15.36
N SER A 544 -8.27 -14.18 15.91
CA SER A 544 -8.03 -14.36 17.34
C SER A 544 -8.18 -13.09 18.19
N PHE A 545 -8.13 -11.91 17.55
CA PHE A 545 -8.26 -10.61 18.19
C PHE A 545 -9.65 -10.01 18.05
N HIS A 546 -10.40 -10.35 17.00
CA HIS A 546 -11.63 -9.65 16.62
C HIS A 546 -12.69 -9.55 17.73
N HIS A 547 -12.76 -10.56 18.60
CA HIS A 547 -13.73 -10.66 19.69
C HIS A 547 -13.11 -10.49 21.08
N THR A 548 -11.81 -10.20 21.16
CA THR A 548 -11.09 -10.09 22.42
C THR A 548 -10.95 -8.61 22.78
N PRO A 549 -11.55 -8.13 23.89
CA PRO A 549 -11.42 -6.74 24.30
C PRO A 549 -9.95 -6.32 24.41
N LEU A 550 -9.63 -5.13 23.93
CA LEU A 550 -8.28 -4.57 23.91
C LEU A 550 -7.69 -4.41 25.33
N THR A 551 -8.55 -4.26 26.33
CA THR A 551 -8.18 -4.21 27.75
C THR A 551 -7.74 -5.56 28.32
N GLU A 552 -8.24 -6.67 27.75
CA GLU A 552 -7.91 -8.04 28.14
C GLU A 552 -6.67 -8.57 27.41
N LEU A 553 -6.26 -7.94 26.31
CA LEU A 553 -5.02 -8.27 25.64
C LEU A 553 -3.81 -7.92 26.50
N ALA A 554 -3.00 -8.95 26.77
CA ALA A 554 -1.74 -8.85 27.46
C ALA A 554 -0.60 -9.36 26.58
N VAL A 555 0.52 -8.65 26.61
CA VAL A 555 1.67 -8.83 25.70
C VAL A 555 2.27 -10.24 25.80
N ASP A 556 2.25 -10.83 26.99
CA ASP A 556 2.71 -12.18 27.33
C ASP A 556 1.75 -13.28 26.88
N GLN A 557 0.49 -12.94 26.62
CA GLN A 557 -0.54 -13.87 26.16
C GLN A 557 -0.68 -13.90 24.64
N VAL A 558 -0.13 -12.91 23.92
CA VAL A 558 -0.10 -12.89 22.46
C VAL A 558 0.93 -13.90 21.95
N PRO A 559 0.53 -14.92 21.16
CA PRO A 559 1.48 -15.89 20.61
C PRO A 559 2.54 -15.19 19.76
N ARG A 560 3.80 -15.22 20.20
CA ARG A 560 4.90 -14.53 19.50
C ARG A 560 5.10 -15.06 18.09
N ASP A 561 4.92 -16.37 17.91
CA ASP A 561 5.08 -17.05 16.62
C ASP A 561 4.11 -16.57 15.54
N LEU A 562 2.98 -15.96 15.96
CA LEU A 562 1.99 -15.41 15.02
C LEU A 562 2.59 -14.31 14.12
N PHE A 563 3.53 -13.51 14.65
CA PHE A 563 4.14 -12.40 13.94
C PHE A 563 5.60 -12.64 13.57
N THR A 564 6.16 -13.80 13.92
CA THR A 564 7.54 -14.14 13.59
C THR A 564 7.84 -13.95 12.09
N PRO A 565 7.00 -14.39 11.12
CA PRO A 565 7.26 -14.15 9.70
C PRO A 565 7.32 -12.67 9.29
N CYS A 566 6.74 -11.76 10.08
CA CYS A 566 6.78 -10.32 9.80
C CYS A 566 8.13 -9.70 10.20
N PHE A 567 8.82 -10.26 11.19
CA PHE A 567 10.01 -9.64 11.79
C PHE A 567 11.31 -10.42 11.54
N ASP A 568 11.19 -11.72 11.30
CA ASP A 568 12.29 -12.63 11.08
C ASP A 568 12.33 -13.04 9.60
N PHE A 569 13.43 -12.67 8.95
CA PHE A 569 13.63 -12.93 7.53
C PHE A 569 13.78 -14.43 7.24
N ASP A 570 14.48 -15.15 8.13
CA ASP A 570 14.78 -16.58 7.95
C ASP A 570 13.64 -17.49 8.38
N ALA A 571 12.61 -16.94 9.04
CA ALA A 571 11.41 -17.68 9.37
C ALA A 571 10.72 -18.19 8.09
N PRO A 572 10.10 -19.37 8.11
CA PRO A 572 9.34 -19.87 6.96
C PRO A 572 8.06 -19.05 6.72
N THR A 573 7.65 -18.89 5.46
CA THR A 573 6.33 -18.29 5.14
C THR A 573 5.25 -19.37 5.31
N PRO A 574 4.29 -19.21 6.23
CA PRO A 574 3.10 -20.05 6.23
C PRO A 574 2.26 -19.75 4.99
N LEU A 575 1.74 -20.77 4.31
CA LEU A 575 0.75 -20.54 3.25
C LEU A 575 -0.57 -20.11 3.89
N PRO A 576 -1.08 -18.89 3.60
CA PRO A 576 -2.29 -18.41 4.24
C PRO A 576 -3.53 -19.12 3.70
N ASP A 577 -4.54 -19.28 4.56
CA ASP A 577 -5.85 -19.76 4.15
C ASP A 577 -6.67 -18.62 3.52
N SER A 578 -6.93 -18.71 2.22
CA SER A 578 -7.74 -17.72 1.51
C SER A 578 -9.14 -17.56 2.09
N GLU A 579 -9.73 -18.62 2.68
CA GLU A 579 -11.08 -18.55 3.26
C GLU A 579 -11.16 -17.58 4.44
N ALA A 580 -10.07 -17.36 5.18
CA ALA A 580 -10.06 -16.42 6.30
C ALA A 580 -10.45 -14.99 5.85
N LEU A 581 -10.02 -14.58 4.66
CA LEU A 581 -10.37 -13.29 4.08
C LEU A 581 -11.87 -13.18 3.77
N PHE A 582 -12.42 -14.21 3.13
CA PHE A 582 -13.84 -14.26 2.78
C PHE A 582 -14.69 -14.30 4.05
N ALA A 583 -14.33 -15.14 5.02
CA ALA A 583 -15.00 -15.22 6.31
C ALA A 583 -15.03 -13.87 7.05
N PHE A 584 -13.97 -13.07 6.96
CA PHE A 584 -13.94 -11.74 7.59
C PHE A 584 -14.91 -10.77 6.91
N TYR A 585 -14.79 -10.59 5.60
CA TYR A 585 -15.49 -9.54 4.85
C TYR A 585 -16.93 -9.91 4.45
N ASP A 586 -17.26 -11.20 4.27
CA ASP A 586 -18.62 -11.67 3.91
C ASP A 586 -19.64 -11.59 5.06
N THR A 587 -19.20 -11.18 6.25
CA THR A 587 -20.10 -10.80 7.35
C THR A 587 -20.93 -9.56 7.02
N ALA A 588 -20.48 -8.69 6.11
CA ALA A 588 -21.21 -7.50 5.68
C ALA A 588 -22.04 -7.76 4.41
N ARG A 589 -23.33 -7.38 4.44
CA ARG A 589 -24.27 -7.54 3.32
C ARG A 589 -24.78 -6.19 2.81
N LEU A 590 -25.23 -6.15 1.56
CA LEU A 590 -25.90 -4.95 1.01
C LEU A 590 -27.24 -4.64 1.70
N TYR A 591 -27.85 -5.63 2.39
CA TYR A 591 -29.07 -5.46 3.18
C TYR A 591 -29.08 -6.41 4.37
N ASP A 592 -29.70 -6.02 5.48
CA ASP A 592 -29.70 -6.79 6.74
C ASP A 592 -30.84 -7.81 6.83
N GLY A 593 -31.37 -8.27 5.68
CA GLY A 593 -32.54 -9.16 5.60
C GLY A 593 -33.88 -8.49 5.97
N THR A 594 -33.89 -7.36 6.66
CA THR A 594 -35.11 -6.58 6.95
C THR A 594 -35.42 -5.62 5.80
N VAL A 595 -35.94 -6.14 4.69
CA VAL A 595 -36.63 -5.29 3.71
C VAL A 595 -38.00 -4.93 4.30
N THR A 596 -38.12 -3.74 4.91
CA THR A 596 -39.42 -3.09 5.02
C THR A 596 -39.90 -2.77 3.62
N GLY A 597 -40.65 -3.71 3.05
CA GLY A 597 -41.36 -3.50 1.81
C GLY A 597 -42.28 -2.30 1.96
N THR A 598 -42.18 -1.37 1.03
CA THR A 598 -43.19 -0.35 0.71
C THR A 598 -44.53 -0.96 0.22
N ALA A 599 -44.83 -2.20 0.60
CA ALA A 599 -46.15 -2.83 0.53
C ALA A 599 -46.93 -2.75 1.86
N GLY A 600 -46.37 -2.12 2.90
CA GLY A 600 -47.00 -1.98 4.23
C GLY A 600 -48.02 -0.83 4.39
N ARG A 601 -48.21 0.05 3.39
CA ARG A 601 -49.20 1.14 3.46
C ARG A 601 -50.57 0.83 2.84
N ALA A 602 -50.75 -0.36 2.25
CA ALA A 602 -52.04 -0.76 1.69
C ALA A 602 -52.91 -1.59 2.66
N ARG A 603 -52.34 -2.23 3.69
CA ARG A 603 -53.12 -3.09 4.62
C ARG A 603 -53.82 -2.35 5.77
N ASN A 604 -53.46 -1.11 6.08
CA ASN A 604 -54.14 -0.33 7.12
C ASN A 604 -55.33 0.50 6.59
N ALA A 605 -55.67 0.39 5.30
CA ALA A 605 -56.85 1.05 4.73
C ALA A 605 -58.06 0.10 4.56
N GLU A 606 -57.85 -1.23 4.54
CA GLU A 606 -58.94 -2.21 4.44
C GLU A 606 -59.54 -2.64 5.79
N GLU A 607 -58.81 -2.50 6.91
CA GLU A 607 -59.35 -2.81 8.25
C GLU A 607 -60.06 -1.63 8.94
N ALA A 608 -59.92 -0.40 8.43
CA ALA A 608 -60.63 0.78 8.95
C ALA A 608 -62.00 1.04 8.28
N GLY A 609 -62.32 0.32 7.19
CA GLY A 609 -63.60 0.45 6.47
C GLY A 609 -64.69 -0.56 6.88
N ALA A 610 -64.40 -1.48 7.80
CA ALA A 610 -65.36 -2.51 8.25
C ALA A 610 -65.97 -2.24 9.64
N ARG A 611 -65.73 -1.05 10.21
CA ARG A 611 -66.39 -0.56 11.43
C ARG A 611 -66.62 0.95 11.36
N ALA A 612 -67.60 1.36 10.56
CA ALA A 612 -68.27 2.66 10.66
C ALA A 612 -69.69 2.53 10.08
#